data_AF-A0A382EVE8-F1
#
_entry.id   AF-A0A382EVE8-F1
#
_cell.length_a   1.000
_cell.length_b   1.000
_cell.length_c   1.000
_cell.angle_alpha   90.00
_cell.angle_beta   90.00
_cell.angle_gamma   90.00
#
_symmetry.space_group_name_H-M   'P 1'
#
loop_
_entity.id
_entity.type
_entity.pdbx_description
1 polymer ?
#
loop_
_entity_poly.entity_id
_entity_poly.type
_entity_poly.pdbx_seq_one_letter_code
_entity_poly.pdbx_strand_id
1 'polypeptide(L)' 'MASDTPLSNNQVSHFKTFGFLILENLLDQTSIDHWRQQIWSELETSLETPETWTRRGGLDGYQYDPPESALVHHPA' A
#
# COMPACT_ATOMS: atom_id res chain seq x y z
N MET A 1 13.51 5.68 -29.59
CA MET A 1 12.23 5.40 -28.90
C MET A 1 12.57 4.50 -27.73
N ALA A 2 12.85 5.07 -26.55
CA ALA A 2 13.04 4.24 -25.35
C ALA A 2 11.67 3.66 -25.01
N SER A 3 11.59 2.34 -24.87
CA SER A 3 10.42 1.69 -24.30
C SER A 3 10.29 2.19 -22.86
N ASP A 4 9.37 3.12 -22.62
CA ASP A 4 9.02 3.64 -21.29
C ASP A 4 8.28 2.57 -20.49
N THR A 5 8.97 1.48 -20.18
CA THR A 5 8.50 0.52 -19.20
C THR A 5 8.62 1.14 -17.82
N PRO A 6 7.51 1.28 -17.07
CA PRO A 6 7.50 1.97 -15.77
C PRO A 6 8.31 1.22 -14.70
N LEU A 7 8.60 -0.06 -14.93
CA LEU A 7 9.43 -0.89 -14.09
C LEU A 7 10.58 -1.46 -14.91
N SER A 8 11.78 -1.46 -14.33
CA SER A 8 12.92 -2.16 -14.90
C SER A 8 12.72 -3.68 -14.88
N ASN A 9 13.39 -4.40 -15.79
CA ASN A 9 13.38 -5.87 -15.81
C ASN A 9 13.83 -6.47 -14.46
N ASN A 10 14.74 -5.80 -13.74
CA ASN A 10 15.19 -6.24 -12.43
C ASN A 10 14.05 -6.13 -11.39
N GLN A 11 13.33 -5.00 -11.35
CA GLN A 11 12.19 -4.83 -10.45
C GLN A 11 11.09 -5.86 -10.73
N VAL A 12 10.82 -6.17 -12.01
CA VAL A 12 9.87 -7.21 -12.39
C VAL A 12 10.34 -8.60 -11.93
N SER A 13 11.63 -8.92 -12.12
CA SER A 13 12.21 -10.20 -11.67
C SER A 13 12.16 -10.35 -10.14
N HIS A 14 12.49 -9.28 -9.42
CA HIS A 14 12.40 -9.23 -7.95
C HIS A 14 10.97 -9.46 -7.49
N PHE A 15 9.99 -8.73 -8.05
CA PHE A 15 8.58 -8.90 -7.71
C PHE A 15 8.11 -10.34 -7.94
N LYS A 16 8.47 -10.96 -9.07
CA LYS A 16 8.14 -12.36 -9.37
C LYS A 16 8.76 -13.36 -8.39
N THR A 17 9.95 -13.04 -7.86
CA THR A 17 10.69 -13.93 -6.97
C THR A 17 10.23 -13.79 -5.51
N PHE A 18 9.97 -12.58 -5.05
CA PHE A 18 9.74 -12.27 -3.64
C PHE A 18 8.29 -11.90 -3.32
N GLY A 19 7.45 -11.65 -4.33
CA GLY A 19 6.03 -11.29 -4.16
C GLY A 19 5.79 -9.82 -3.78
N PHE A 20 6.84 -9.00 -3.67
CA PHE A 20 6.72 -7.58 -3.38
C PHE A 20 7.78 -6.75 -4.12
N LEU A 21 7.51 -5.45 -4.20
CA LEU A 21 8.40 -4.47 -4.81
C LEU A 21 8.37 -3.18 -4.00
N ILE A 22 9.55 -2.62 -3.71
CA ILE A 22 9.69 -1.30 -3.08
C ILE A 22 9.93 -0.28 -4.18
N LEU A 23 9.07 0.73 -4.25
CA LEU A 23 9.19 1.86 -5.17
C LEU A 23 9.66 3.08 -4.38
N GLU A 24 10.96 3.33 -4.44
CA GLU A 24 11.56 4.49 -3.79
C GLU A 24 11.16 5.78 -4.53
N ASN A 25 10.92 6.84 -3.76
CA ASN A 25 10.60 8.18 -4.28
C ASN A 25 9.37 8.21 -5.24
N LEU A 26 8.42 7.30 -5.06
CA LEU A 26 7.19 7.27 -5.85
C LEU A 26 6.34 8.54 -5.65
N LEU A 27 6.35 9.07 -4.42
CA LEU A 27 5.63 10.28 -4.02
C LEU A 27 6.64 11.33 -3.61
N ASP A 28 6.44 12.56 -4.07
CA ASP A 28 7.25 13.70 -3.62
C ASP A 28 6.92 14.09 -2.18
N GLN A 29 7.88 14.70 -1.49
CA GLN A 29 7.75 15.06 -0.09
C GLN A 29 6.58 16.02 0.17
N THR A 30 6.30 16.93 -0.77
CA THR A 30 5.21 17.91 -0.63
C THR A 30 3.85 17.23 -0.68
N SER A 31 3.64 16.28 -1.59
CA SER A 31 2.44 15.45 -1.64
C SER A 31 2.26 14.63 -0.35
N ILE A 32 3.34 14.02 0.15
CA ILE A 32 3.32 13.27 1.42
C ILE A 32 2.91 14.16 2.59
N ASP A 33 3.50 15.35 2.71
CA ASP A 33 3.21 16.27 3.81
C ASP A 33 1.77 16.80 3.74
N HIS A 34 1.27 17.09 2.54
CA HIS A 34 -0.12 17.50 2.34
C HIS A 34 -1.09 16.38 2.73
N TRP A 35 -0.89 15.15 2.26
CA TRP A 35 -1.74 14.02 2.63
C TRP A 35 -1.72 13.74 4.12
N ARG A 36 -0.54 13.85 4.77
CA ARG A 36 -0.43 13.70 6.22
C ARG A 36 -1.30 14.70 6.97
N GLN A 37 -1.30 15.97 6.55
CA GLN A 37 -2.16 16.99 7.15
C GLN A 37 -3.65 16.69 6.96
N GLN A 38 -4.05 16.28 5.76
CA GLN A 38 -5.45 15.95 5.46
C GLN A 38 -5.95 14.77 6.29
N ILE A 39 -5.18 13.69 6.37
CA ILE A 39 -5.55 12.49 7.12
C ILE A 39 -5.69 12.81 8.60
N TRP A 40 -4.73 13.53 9.18
CA TRP A 40 -4.80 13.88 10.60
C TRP A 40 -5.95 14.84 10.91
N SER A 41 -6.23 15.80 10.03
CA SER A 41 -7.37 16.69 10.16
C SER A 41 -8.70 15.91 10.13
N GLU A 42 -8.85 14.97 9.20
CA GLU A 42 -10.08 14.16 9.07
C GLU A 42 -10.29 13.25 10.28
N LEU A 43 -9.20 12.71 10.83
CA LEU A 43 -9.25 11.85 12.00
C LEU A 43 -9.35 12.62 13.34
N GLU A 44 -9.38 13.96 13.30
CA GLU A 44 -9.38 14.86 14.47
C GLU A 44 -8.29 14.48 15.50
N THR A 45 -7.14 14.02 15.01
CA THR A 45 -6.02 13.51 15.83
C THR A 45 -4.69 13.92 15.20
N SER A 46 -3.57 13.60 15.85
CA SER A 46 -2.24 13.93 15.32
C SER A 46 -1.25 12.79 15.53
N LEU A 47 -0.12 12.84 14.81
CA LEU A 47 0.99 11.92 15.01
C LEU A 47 1.52 11.96 16.46
N GLU A 48 1.48 13.14 17.09
CA GLU A 48 2.06 13.39 18.42
C GLU A 48 1.13 13.01 19.58
N THR A 49 -0.11 12.60 19.27
CA THR A 49 -1.10 12.14 20.24
C THR A 49 -1.54 10.70 19.95
N PRO A 50 -0.66 9.68 20.05
CA PRO A 50 -1.01 8.27 19.79
C PRO A 50 -2.21 7.75 20.59
N GLU A 51 -2.44 8.31 21.78
CA GLU A 51 -3.56 7.98 22.65
C GLU A 51 -4.93 8.40 22.09
N THR A 52 -4.96 9.40 21.20
CA THR A 52 -6.19 9.86 20.53
C THR A 52 -6.45 9.13 19.22
N TRP A 53 -5.53 8.25 18.80
CA TRP A 53 -5.72 7.47 17.59
C TRP A 53 -6.92 6.55 17.76
N THR A 54 -7.73 6.45 16.71
CA THR A 54 -8.84 5.51 16.69
C THR A 54 -8.30 4.10 16.89
N ARG A 55 -8.70 3.45 18.00
CA ARG A 55 -8.35 2.03 18.26
C ARG A 55 -8.89 1.07 17.20
N ARG A 56 -9.81 1.55 16.35
CA ARG A 56 -10.22 0.90 15.11
C ARG A 56 -9.10 1.03 14.09
N GLY A 57 -8.01 0.30 14.30
CA GLY A 57 -7.11 -0.05 13.20
C GLY A 57 -7.98 -0.73 12.15
N GLY A 58 -8.12 -0.10 10.98
CA GLY A 58 -9.12 -0.47 9.98
C GLY A 58 -8.91 -1.87 9.42
N LEU A 59 -9.35 -2.88 10.17
CA LEU A 59 -9.82 -4.22 9.79
C LEU A 59 -10.74 -4.79 10.89
N ASP A 60 -11.32 -3.97 11.78
CA ASP A 60 -12.35 -4.42 12.73
C ASP A 60 -13.63 -4.79 11.96
N GLY A 61 -13.64 -6.00 11.40
CA GLY A 61 -14.73 -6.57 10.61
C GLY A 61 -14.42 -6.81 9.12
N TYR A 62 -13.25 -6.42 8.60
CA TYR A 62 -12.87 -6.83 7.25
C TYR A 62 -12.39 -8.28 7.27
N GLN A 63 -13.28 -9.19 6.90
CA GLN A 63 -12.93 -10.56 6.56
C GLN A 63 -12.88 -10.64 5.04
N TYR A 64 -11.68 -10.82 4.49
CA TYR A 64 -11.55 -11.14 3.08
C TYR A 64 -12.20 -12.52 2.85
N ASP A 65 -13.36 -12.52 2.20
CA ASP A 65 -14.08 -13.72 1.77
C ASP A 65 -13.90 -13.86 0.25
N PRO A 66 -12.79 -14.47 -0.22
CA PRO A 66 -12.56 -14.63 -1.64
C PRO A 66 -13.64 -15.56 -2.22
N PRO A 67 -14.19 -15.25 -3.40
CA PRO A 67 -15.04 -16.20 -4.10
C PRO A 67 -14.22 -17.48 -4.38
N GLU A 68 -14.87 -18.65 -4.32
CA GLU A 68 -14.25 -19.97 -4.55
C GLU A 68 -13.43 -20.04 -5.86
N SER A 69 -13.79 -19.21 -6.86
CA SER A 69 -13.07 -19.03 -8.13
C SER A 69 -11.67 -18.42 -7.98
N ALA A 70 -11.36 -17.72 -6.89
CA ALA A 70 -10.02 -17.24 -6.56
C ALA A 70 -9.12 -18.32 -5.93
N LEU A 71 -9.68 -19.46 -5.52
CA LEU A 71 -8.96 -20.62 -4.99
C LEU A 71 -8.56 -21.63 -6.08
N VAL A 72 -8.85 -21.33 -7.36
CA VAL A 72 -8.63 -22.27 -8.46
C VAL A 72 -7.17 -22.26 -8.93
N HIS A 73 -6.43 -23.20 -8.35
CA HIS A 73 -5.39 -24.05 -8.97
C HIS A 73 -4.05 -23.40 -9.36
N HIS A 74 -3.09 -23.43 -8.42
CA HIS A 74 -1.70 -23.67 -8.80
C HIS A 74 -1.55 -25.14 -9.23
N PRO A 75 -1.18 -25.45 -10.49
CA PRO A 75 -0.78 -26.79 -10.85
C PRO A 75 0.56 -27.14 -10.19
N ALA A 76 0.67 -28.38 -9.72
CA ALA A 76 1.86 -28.97 -9.12
C ALA A 76 2.99 -29.19 -10.14
#